data_AF-A0A928N733-F1
#
_entry.id   AF-A0A928N733-F1
#
_cell.length_a   1.000
_cell.length_b   1.000
_cell.length_c   1.000
_cell.angle_alpha   90.00
_cell.angle_beta   90.00
_cell.angle_gamma   90.00
#
_symmetry.space_group_name_H-M   'P 1'
#
loop_
_entity.id
_entity.type
_entity.pdbx_description
1 polymer ?
#
loop_
_entity_poly.entity_id
_entity_poly.type
_entity_poly.pdbx_seq_one_letter_code
_entity_poly.pdbx_strand_id
1 'polypeptide(L)'
;MNHITLLIISMAAYLGGSILRKHICNRYENGMNTQYLYNIIVSLASAVTLLLMSDISTVSSFTVLLALAFGLVTFLQQITNLQALEVGPLSYTTVIISLSTLIPALSGVLFWHETLSTGKIVGILLMVVCFVLSVDFKEKGNSVNRKWLISCGIAFVCTGLIGVMQKWHQSSPYKEELDVFLVISFAFSFASSLVMWTIFRRKNKEEKAEDGKQSITALLPLFFMVISGICVALNNKLNLFLSGTMDSAVFFPIVNGGGIALTLISSIIIFRERLAKQQWVGILFGVASILLLCCC
;
A
#
# COMPACT_ATOMS: atom_id res chain seq x y z
N MET A 1 10.39 -23.38 2.55
CA MET A 1 9.76 -22.74 1.36
C MET A 1 10.77 -21.82 0.71
N ASN A 2 10.89 -21.82 -0.63
CA ASN A 2 11.80 -20.93 -1.33
C ASN A 2 11.30 -19.47 -1.26
N HIS A 3 12.22 -18.51 -1.14
CA HIS A 3 11.90 -17.07 -1.06
C HIS A 3 11.04 -16.60 -2.24
N ILE A 4 11.25 -17.15 -3.43
CA ILE A 4 10.45 -16.86 -4.64
C ILE A 4 9.00 -17.27 -4.45
N THR A 5 8.73 -18.44 -3.86
CA THR A 5 7.36 -18.91 -3.61
C THR A 5 6.64 -18.01 -2.61
N LEU A 6 7.33 -17.58 -1.55
CA LEU A 6 6.78 -16.63 -0.57
C LEU A 6 6.46 -15.28 -1.22
N LEU A 7 7.33 -14.81 -2.12
CA LEU A 7 7.13 -13.57 -2.85
C LEU A 7 5.92 -13.65 -3.79
N ILE A 8 5.75 -14.76 -4.53
CA ILE A 8 4.58 -14.99 -5.39
C ILE A 8 3.29 -14.98 -4.58
N ILE A 9 3.27 -15.67 -3.42
CA ILE A 9 2.10 -15.69 -2.54
C ILE A 9 1.80 -14.28 -2.01
N SER A 10 2.83 -13.53 -1.61
CA SER A 10 2.68 -12.15 -1.15
C SER A 10 2.08 -11.25 -2.23
N MET A 11 2.57 -11.35 -3.47
CA MET A 11 2.05 -10.58 -4.59
C MET A 11 0.62 -10.98 -4.96
N ALA A 12 0.28 -12.27 -4.89
CA ALA A 12 -1.08 -12.74 -5.10
C ALA A 12 -2.05 -12.19 -4.03
N ALA A 13 -1.62 -12.19 -2.75
CA ALA A 13 -2.39 -11.60 -1.66
C ALA A 13 -2.58 -10.08 -1.86
N TYR A 14 -1.51 -9.36 -2.23
CA TYR A 14 -1.58 -7.94 -2.57
C TYR A 14 -2.59 -7.66 -3.69
N LEU A 15 -2.52 -8.45 -4.76
CA LEU A 15 -3.39 -8.32 -5.93
C LEU A 15 -4.85 -8.57 -5.57
N GLY A 16 -5.14 -9.64 -4.84
CA GLY A 16 -6.49 -9.97 -4.38
C GLY A 16 -7.08 -8.86 -3.52
N GLY A 17 -6.32 -8.36 -2.54
CA GLY A 17 -6.74 -7.23 -1.70
C GLY A 17 -7.01 -5.96 -2.51
N SER A 18 -6.16 -5.66 -3.49
CA SER A 18 -6.27 -4.47 -4.34
C SER A 18 -7.45 -4.53 -5.32
N ILE A 19 -7.73 -5.69 -5.92
CA ILE A 19 -8.89 -5.91 -6.79
C ILE A 19 -10.19 -5.76 -6.00
N LEU A 20 -10.28 -6.37 -4.82
CA LEU A 20 -11.45 -6.26 -3.95
C LEU A 20 -11.70 -4.82 -3.51
N ARG A 21 -10.64 -4.11 -3.09
CA ARG A 21 -10.71 -2.68 -2.78
C ARG A 21 -11.28 -1.88 -3.95
N LYS A 22 -10.75 -2.11 -5.15
CA LYS A 22 -11.21 -1.42 -6.36
C LYS A 22 -12.65 -1.76 -6.72
N HIS A 23 -13.05 -3.03 -6.56
CA HIS A 23 -14.42 -3.45 -6.75
C HIS A 23 -15.37 -2.72 -5.81
N ILE A 24 -14.97 -2.57 -4.54
CA ILE A 24 -15.74 -1.84 -3.53
C ILE A 24 -15.88 -0.37 -3.93
N CYS A 25 -14.77 0.30 -4.25
CA CYS A 25 -14.79 1.72 -4.64
C CYS A 25 -15.61 2.00 -5.89
N ASN A 26 -15.66 1.08 -6.87
CA ASN A 26 -16.43 1.30 -8.09
C ASN A 26 -17.94 1.07 -7.90
N ARG A 27 -18.34 0.20 -6.96
CA ARG A 27 -19.74 -0.28 -6.85
C ARG A 27 -20.51 0.28 -5.65
N TYR A 28 -19.80 0.70 -4.60
CA TYR A 28 -20.39 1.19 -3.35
C TYR A 28 -20.05 2.64 -3.11
N GLU A 29 -20.86 3.30 -2.28
CA GLU A 29 -20.68 4.69 -1.87
C GLU A 29 -19.23 4.97 -1.46
N ASN A 30 -18.64 6.03 -2.01
CA ASN A 30 -17.34 6.54 -1.62
C ASN A 30 -17.51 7.92 -0.96
N GLY A 31 -16.73 8.14 0.08
CA GLY A 31 -16.71 9.35 0.89
C GLY A 31 -15.86 9.12 2.12
N MET A 32 -15.51 10.18 2.86
CA MET A 32 -14.57 10.06 3.98
C MET A 32 -15.04 9.03 5.03
N ASN A 33 -16.33 9.01 5.36
CA ASN A 33 -16.87 8.05 6.33
C ASN A 33 -16.75 6.60 5.85
N THR A 34 -16.98 6.35 4.57
CA THR A 34 -16.88 5.01 3.95
C THR A 34 -15.42 4.52 3.89
N GLN A 35 -14.47 5.43 3.66
CA GLN A 35 -13.03 5.13 3.67
C GLN A 35 -12.54 4.73 5.06
N TYR A 36 -12.98 5.44 6.11
CA TYR A 36 -12.67 5.04 7.48
C TYR A 36 -13.32 3.71 7.84
N LEU A 37 -14.58 3.48 7.46
CA LEU A 37 -15.28 2.21 7.71
C LEU A 37 -14.59 1.03 7.02
N TYR A 38 -14.17 1.22 5.75
CA TYR A 38 -13.37 0.24 5.03
C TYR A 38 -12.07 -0.06 5.79
N ASN A 39 -11.32 0.96 6.23
CA ASN A 39 -10.07 0.74 6.94
C ASN A 39 -10.27 0.09 8.32
N ILE A 40 -11.35 0.41 9.02
CA ILE A 40 -11.74 -0.25 10.29
C ILE A 40 -11.88 -1.75 10.07
N ILE A 41 -12.67 -2.17 9.08
CA ILE A 41 -12.95 -3.58 8.85
C ILE A 41 -11.69 -4.31 8.38
N VAL A 42 -10.96 -3.72 7.43
CA VAL A 42 -9.71 -4.30 6.91
C VAL A 42 -8.65 -4.42 8.00
N SER A 43 -8.46 -3.38 8.83
CA SER A 43 -7.47 -3.40 9.92
C SER A 43 -7.88 -4.39 11.02
N LEU A 44 -9.16 -4.47 11.37
CA LEU A 44 -9.67 -5.45 12.34
C LEU A 44 -9.50 -6.89 11.83
N ALA A 45 -9.92 -7.16 10.60
CA ALA A 45 -9.77 -8.47 9.97
C ALA A 45 -8.29 -8.86 9.86
N SER A 46 -7.42 -7.89 9.55
CA SER A 46 -5.97 -8.11 9.52
C SER A 46 -5.43 -8.48 10.89
N ALA A 47 -5.77 -7.70 11.93
CA ALA A 47 -5.33 -7.96 13.31
C ALA A 47 -5.82 -9.31 13.82
N VAL A 48 -7.08 -9.67 13.59
CA VAL A 48 -7.65 -10.96 14.00
C VAL A 48 -6.99 -12.11 13.26
N THR A 49 -6.80 -11.99 11.94
CA THR A 49 -6.13 -13.04 11.14
C THR A 49 -4.71 -13.28 11.66
N LEU A 50 -3.96 -12.20 11.92
CA LEU A 50 -2.61 -12.32 12.47
C LEU A 50 -2.62 -12.92 13.87
N LEU A 51 -3.51 -12.48 14.76
CA LEU A 51 -3.67 -13.04 16.10
C LEU A 51 -3.90 -14.56 16.07
N LEU A 52 -4.76 -15.03 15.16
CA LEU A 52 -5.06 -16.47 15.00
C LEU A 52 -3.86 -17.26 14.43
N MET A 53 -2.93 -16.59 13.76
CA MET A 53 -1.73 -17.20 13.18
C MET A 53 -0.47 -17.03 14.06
N SER A 54 -0.59 -16.43 15.24
CA SER A 54 0.55 -15.99 16.06
C SER A 54 0.70 -16.83 17.32
N ASP A 55 1.93 -17.23 17.63
CA ASP A 55 2.33 -17.78 18.93
C ASP A 55 3.02 -16.68 19.76
N ILE A 56 2.23 -15.92 20.52
CA ILE A 56 2.73 -14.77 21.29
C ILE A 56 3.46 -15.26 22.53
N SER A 57 4.79 -15.12 22.56
CA SER A 57 5.62 -15.57 23.68
C SER A 57 6.42 -14.45 24.34
N THR A 58 6.87 -13.44 23.59
CA THR A 58 7.67 -12.32 24.12
C THR A 58 7.31 -11.01 23.43
N VAL A 59 7.34 -9.91 24.18
CA VAL A 59 7.01 -8.56 23.68
C VAL A 59 8.01 -7.56 24.25
N SER A 60 8.85 -7.01 23.37
CA SER A 60 9.80 -5.95 23.69
C SER A 60 9.19 -4.56 23.56
N SER A 61 9.63 -3.61 24.40
CA SER A 61 9.23 -2.21 24.28
C SER A 61 9.63 -1.59 22.94
N PHE A 62 10.73 -2.05 22.34
CA PHE A 62 11.13 -1.62 20.99
C PHE A 62 10.07 -1.99 19.95
N THR A 63 9.61 -3.24 19.98
CA THR A 63 8.59 -3.77 19.07
C THR A 63 7.28 -3.03 19.23
N VAL A 64 6.85 -2.75 20.47
CA VAL A 64 5.62 -2.00 20.74
C VAL A 64 5.70 -0.58 20.19
N LEU A 65 6.78 0.15 20.48
CA LEU A 65 6.96 1.53 20.01
C LEU A 65 6.99 1.60 18.48
N LEU A 66 7.75 0.70 17.84
CA LEU A 66 7.84 0.62 16.39
C LEU A 66 6.49 0.21 15.77
N ALA A 67 5.74 -0.70 16.41
CA ALA A 67 4.41 -1.12 15.95
C ALA A 67 3.37 -0.01 16.05
N LEU A 68 3.37 0.79 17.12
CA LEU A 68 2.48 1.94 17.24
C LEU A 68 2.76 2.98 16.14
N ALA A 69 4.03 3.28 15.90
CA ALA A 69 4.43 4.18 14.82
C ALA A 69 4.06 3.58 13.44
N PHE A 70 4.29 2.28 13.23
CA PHE A 70 3.97 1.60 11.97
C PHE A 70 2.46 1.58 11.72
N GLY A 71 1.66 1.29 12.75
CA GLY A 71 0.20 1.33 12.71
C GLY A 71 -0.33 2.72 12.36
N LEU A 72 0.27 3.79 12.93
CA LEU A 72 -0.08 5.17 12.59
C LEU A 72 0.22 5.50 11.13
N VAL A 73 1.43 5.17 10.67
CA VAL A 73 1.86 5.43 9.29
C VAL A 73 1.01 4.63 8.30
N THR A 74 0.68 3.37 8.62
CA THR A 74 -0.19 2.51 7.79
C THR A 74 -1.61 3.05 7.73
N PHE A 75 -2.15 3.53 8.85
CA PHE A 75 -3.43 4.22 8.88
C PHE A 75 -3.43 5.46 7.97
N LEU A 76 -2.44 6.34 8.13
CA LEU A 76 -2.33 7.56 7.33
C LEU A 76 -2.16 7.25 5.84
N GLN A 77 -1.32 6.26 5.52
CA GLN A 77 -1.09 5.78 4.17
C GLN A 77 -2.39 5.31 3.52
N GLN A 78 -3.18 4.48 4.20
CA GLN A 78 -4.38 3.91 3.62
C GLN A 78 -5.44 4.98 3.34
N ILE A 79 -5.67 5.89 4.29
CA ILE A 79 -6.68 6.96 4.14
C ILE A 79 -6.27 7.93 3.02
N THR A 80 -5.02 8.37 2.99
CA THR A 80 -4.54 9.30 1.96
C THR A 80 -4.49 8.65 0.58
N ASN A 81 -4.19 7.36 0.49
CA ASN A 81 -4.27 6.61 -0.75
C ASN A 81 -5.73 6.51 -1.26
N LEU A 82 -6.69 6.21 -0.39
CA LEU A 82 -8.11 6.20 -0.79
C LEU A 82 -8.59 7.57 -1.28
N GLN A 83 -8.22 8.65 -0.58
CA GLN A 83 -8.52 10.03 -1.01
C GLN A 83 -7.87 10.37 -2.35
N ALA A 84 -6.62 9.94 -2.58
CA ALA A 84 -5.93 10.15 -3.84
C ALA A 84 -6.60 9.39 -5.01
N LEU A 85 -7.16 8.21 -4.75
CA LEU A 85 -7.89 7.43 -5.76
C LEU A 85 -9.30 7.97 -6.04
N GLU A 86 -9.93 8.63 -5.07
CA GLU A 86 -11.24 9.26 -5.23
C GLU A 86 -11.16 10.54 -6.05
N VAL A 87 -10.13 11.37 -5.80
CA VAL A 87 -10.02 12.71 -6.39
C VAL A 87 -9.19 12.73 -7.68
N GLY A 88 -8.39 11.70 -7.94
CA GLY A 88 -7.49 11.69 -9.09
C GLY A 88 -7.35 10.35 -9.81
N PRO A 89 -6.69 10.38 -10.99
CA PRO A 89 -6.60 9.23 -11.86
C PRO A 89 -5.74 8.13 -11.24
N LEU A 90 -6.32 6.93 -11.18
CA LEU A 90 -5.70 5.73 -10.60
C LEU A 90 -4.30 5.47 -11.15
N SER A 91 -4.08 5.62 -12.46
CA SER A 91 -2.77 5.37 -13.08
C SER A 91 -1.68 6.30 -12.52
N TYR A 92 -1.93 7.61 -12.45
CA TYR A 92 -0.93 8.53 -11.91
C TYR A 92 -0.72 8.30 -10.42
N THR A 93 -1.79 8.23 -9.61
CA THR A 93 -1.70 7.95 -8.16
C THR A 93 -0.83 6.71 -7.89
N THR A 94 -1.08 5.64 -8.63
CA THR A 94 -0.36 4.38 -8.46
C THR A 94 1.11 4.50 -8.87
N VAL A 95 1.43 5.20 -9.95
CA VAL A 95 2.82 5.49 -10.33
C VAL A 95 3.51 6.37 -9.28
N ILE A 96 2.87 7.40 -8.74
CA ILE A 96 3.49 8.24 -7.70
C ILE A 96 3.84 7.37 -6.49
N ILE A 97 2.88 6.56 -6.02
CA ILE A 97 3.08 5.71 -4.83
C ILE A 97 4.09 4.59 -5.09
N SER A 98 4.22 4.05 -6.31
CA SER A 98 5.23 3.02 -6.61
C SER A 98 6.65 3.51 -6.42
N LEU A 99 6.90 4.80 -6.67
CA LEU A 99 8.20 5.43 -6.47
C LEU A 99 8.60 5.48 -5.00
N SER A 100 7.66 5.30 -4.07
CA SER A 100 7.97 5.28 -2.63
C SER A 100 9.00 4.21 -2.28
N THR A 101 9.16 3.18 -3.13
CA THR A 101 10.21 2.15 -3.08
C THR A 101 11.62 2.69 -3.04
N LEU A 102 11.84 3.89 -3.57
CA LEU A 102 13.12 4.57 -3.50
C LEU A 102 13.52 4.87 -2.05
N ILE A 103 12.56 5.21 -1.19
CA ILE A 103 12.83 5.53 0.22
C ILE A 103 13.44 4.32 0.95
N PRO A 104 12.81 3.13 1.01
CA PRO A 104 13.40 1.99 1.68
C PRO A 104 14.63 1.45 0.95
N ALA A 105 14.70 1.54 -0.38
CA ALA A 105 15.91 1.16 -1.14
C ALA A 105 17.12 2.03 -0.74
N LEU A 106 16.96 3.36 -0.68
CA LEU A 106 18.02 4.28 -0.25
C LEU A 106 18.35 4.09 1.24
N SER A 107 17.35 3.80 2.08
CA SER A 107 17.57 3.50 3.49
C SER A 107 18.41 2.23 3.69
N GLY A 108 18.24 1.21 2.83
CA GLY A 108 19.03 -0.02 2.78
C GLY A 108 20.53 0.26 2.70
N VAL A 109 20.90 1.21 1.85
CA VAL A 109 22.29 1.62 1.62
C VAL A 109 22.83 2.43 2.79
N LEU A 110 22.02 3.36 3.30
CA LEU A 110 22.46 4.31 4.32
C LEU A 110 22.61 3.65 5.69
N PHE A 111 21.65 2.82 6.11
CA PHE A 111 21.61 2.24 7.46
C PHE A 111 22.16 0.81 7.52
N TRP A 112 22.06 0.03 6.44
CA TRP A 112 22.47 -1.38 6.42
C TRP A 112 23.68 -1.64 5.51
N HIS A 113 24.26 -0.58 4.92
CA HIS A 113 25.40 -0.68 4.02
C HIS A 113 25.20 -1.70 2.88
N GLU A 114 23.95 -1.87 2.43
CA GLU A 114 23.63 -2.74 1.30
C GLU A 114 24.36 -2.24 0.03
N THR A 115 25.03 -3.16 -0.69
CA THR A 115 25.76 -2.80 -1.91
C THR A 115 24.79 -2.51 -3.05
N LEU A 116 24.81 -1.26 -3.55
CA LEU A 116 24.14 -0.91 -4.79
C LEU A 116 25.01 -1.27 -5.98
N SER A 117 24.56 -2.27 -6.75
CA SER A 117 25.05 -2.48 -8.11
C SER A 117 24.71 -1.27 -8.98
N THR A 118 25.57 -0.96 -9.96
CA THR A 118 25.39 0.17 -10.89
C THR A 118 24.04 0.09 -11.62
N GLY A 119 23.55 -1.12 -11.91
CA GLY A 119 22.23 -1.32 -12.52
C GLY A 119 21.06 -0.89 -11.63
N LYS A 120 21.19 -1.03 -10.29
CA LYS A 120 20.17 -0.60 -9.33
C LYS A 120 20.03 0.93 -9.31
N ILE A 121 21.14 1.65 -9.40
CA ILE A 121 21.17 3.12 -9.48
C ILE A 121 20.51 3.61 -10.78
N VAL A 122 20.80 2.95 -11.90
CA VAL A 122 20.18 3.27 -13.20
C VAL A 122 18.67 3.00 -13.17
N GLY A 123 18.22 1.90 -12.57
CA GLY A 123 16.79 1.59 -12.41
C GLY A 123 16.04 2.63 -11.57
N ILE A 124 16.66 3.11 -10.49
CA ILE A 124 16.14 4.21 -9.65
C ILE A 124 16.02 5.51 -10.46
N LEU A 125 17.07 5.89 -11.20
CA LEU A 125 17.06 7.08 -12.03
C LEU A 125 15.99 7.00 -13.14
N LEU A 126 15.85 5.83 -13.77
CA LEU A 126 14.84 5.60 -14.80
C LEU A 126 13.44 5.76 -14.22
N MET A 127 13.15 5.20 -13.04
CA MET A 127 11.86 5.40 -12.37
C MET A 127 11.53 6.88 -12.14
N VAL A 128 12.50 7.68 -11.68
CA VAL A 128 12.32 9.12 -11.47
C VAL A 128 12.06 9.86 -12.78
N VAL A 129 12.79 9.54 -13.85
CA VAL A 129 12.56 10.13 -15.18
C VAL A 129 11.16 9.78 -15.70
N CYS A 130 10.72 8.55 -15.51
CA CYS A 130 9.42 8.09 -15.96
C CYS A 130 8.27 8.78 -15.22
N PHE A 131 8.46 9.07 -13.94
CA PHE A 131 7.53 9.90 -13.17
C PHE A 131 7.40 11.30 -13.77
N VAL A 132 8.51 12.00 -13.97
CA VAL A 132 8.52 13.37 -14.51
C VAL A 132 7.87 13.42 -15.89
N LEU A 133 8.08 12.39 -16.72
CA LEU A 133 7.49 12.30 -18.05
C LEU A 133 6.02 11.85 -18.05
N SER A 134 5.58 11.06 -17.06
CA SER A 134 4.20 10.58 -16.96
C SER A 134 3.26 11.62 -16.38
N VAL A 135 3.75 12.55 -15.54
CA VAL A 135 2.91 13.62 -15.02
C VAL A 135 2.72 14.69 -16.09
N ASP A 136 1.61 14.59 -16.83
CA ASP A 136 1.22 15.62 -17.80
C ASP A 136 0.59 16.81 -17.07
N PHE A 137 1.42 17.77 -16.67
CA PHE A 137 0.97 19.04 -16.06
C PHE A 137 0.21 19.96 -17.05
N LYS A 138 0.04 19.55 -18.32
CA LYS A 138 -0.45 20.40 -19.41
C LYS A 138 -1.82 20.03 -19.96
N GLU A 139 -2.58 19.09 -19.38
CA GLU A 139 -3.99 18.92 -19.75
C GLU A 139 -4.81 20.15 -19.30
N LYS A 140 -4.92 21.11 -20.22
CA LYS A 140 -5.81 22.27 -20.17
C LYS A 140 -7.26 21.79 -20.04
N GLY A 141 -7.73 21.59 -18.81
CA GLY A 141 -9.15 21.28 -18.53
C GLY A 141 -9.42 20.79 -17.11
N ASN A 142 -8.48 20.07 -16.50
CA ASN A 142 -8.57 19.64 -15.10
C ASN A 142 -7.37 20.24 -14.35
N SER A 143 -7.62 21.29 -13.56
CA SER A 143 -6.59 21.76 -12.63
C SER A 143 -6.17 20.59 -11.77
N VAL A 144 -4.89 20.23 -11.82
CA VAL A 144 -4.31 19.21 -10.93
C VAL A 144 -4.68 19.61 -9.51
N ASN A 145 -5.63 18.90 -8.91
CA ASN A 145 -6.23 19.30 -7.66
C ASN A 145 -5.12 19.27 -6.60
N ARG A 146 -4.80 20.42 -6.00
CA ARG A 146 -3.76 20.49 -4.96
C ARG A 146 -4.00 19.46 -3.86
N LYS A 147 -5.27 19.15 -3.56
CA LYS A 147 -5.65 18.09 -2.61
C LYS A 147 -5.16 16.72 -3.07
N TRP A 148 -5.33 16.36 -4.34
CA TRP A 148 -4.85 15.10 -4.90
C TRP A 148 -3.33 14.96 -4.82
N LEU A 149 -2.58 16.00 -5.19
CA LEU A 149 -1.10 15.98 -5.09
C LEU A 149 -0.63 15.82 -3.65
N ILE A 150 -1.26 16.54 -2.70
CA ILE A 150 -0.93 16.42 -1.28
C ILE A 150 -1.23 15.00 -0.78
N SER A 151 -2.40 14.43 -1.11
CA SER A 151 -2.75 13.06 -0.75
C SER A 151 -1.78 12.03 -1.33
N CYS A 152 -1.36 12.19 -2.61
CA CYS A 152 -0.35 11.34 -3.22
C CYS A 152 1.01 11.47 -2.53
N GLY A 153 1.43 12.70 -2.20
CA GLY A 153 2.70 12.96 -1.53
C GLY A 153 2.76 12.35 -0.13
N ILE A 154 1.68 12.47 0.65
CA ILE A 154 1.60 11.84 1.98
C ILE A 154 1.60 10.31 1.83
N ALA A 155 0.78 9.76 0.92
CA ALA A 155 0.74 8.32 0.68
C ALA A 155 2.11 7.78 0.25
N PHE A 156 2.83 8.49 -0.62
CA PHE A 156 4.19 8.16 -1.05
C PHE A 156 5.16 8.09 0.13
N VAL A 157 5.21 9.14 0.97
CA VAL A 157 6.13 9.16 2.13
C VAL A 157 5.78 8.05 3.11
N CYS A 158 4.49 7.88 3.43
CA CYS A 158 4.06 6.84 4.36
C CYS A 158 4.33 5.43 3.82
N THR A 159 4.09 5.15 2.54
CA THR A 159 4.44 3.84 1.93
C THR A 159 5.94 3.58 1.98
N GLY A 160 6.77 4.60 1.78
CA GLY A 160 8.22 4.48 1.93
C GLY A 160 8.63 4.17 3.36
N LEU A 161 8.10 4.90 4.33
CA LEU A 161 8.35 4.71 5.76
C LEU A 161 7.91 3.32 6.24
N ILE A 162 6.76 2.80 5.77
CA ILE A 162 6.32 1.42 6.03
C ILE A 162 7.43 0.44 5.67
N GLY A 163 8.03 0.58 4.48
CA GLY A 163 9.13 -0.29 4.06
C GLY A 163 10.37 -0.17 4.95
N VAL A 164 10.78 1.05 5.30
CA VAL A 164 11.92 1.31 6.19
C VAL A 164 11.69 0.66 7.56
N MET A 165 10.50 0.81 8.12
CA MET A 165 10.14 0.27 9.43
C MET A 165 10.06 -1.25 9.42
N GLN A 166 9.57 -1.87 8.34
CA GLN A 166 9.62 -3.31 8.15
C GLN A 166 11.07 -3.82 8.16
N LYS A 167 11.94 -3.18 7.38
CA LYS A 167 13.36 -3.52 7.32
C LYS A 167 14.01 -3.35 8.69
N TRP A 168 13.75 -2.24 9.36
CA TRP A 168 14.29 -1.95 10.68
C TRP A 168 13.89 -3.01 11.71
N HIS A 169 12.62 -3.38 11.76
CA HIS A 169 12.15 -4.43 12.66
C HIS A 169 12.91 -5.74 12.40
N GLN A 170 13.03 -6.16 11.15
CA GLN A 170 13.68 -7.43 10.79
C GLN A 170 15.19 -7.44 10.95
N SER A 171 15.83 -6.27 10.86
CA SER A 171 17.27 -6.14 11.13
C SER A 171 17.59 -5.91 12.61
N SER A 172 16.57 -5.84 13.48
CA SER A 172 16.75 -5.73 14.92
C SER A 172 16.88 -7.11 15.59
N PRO A 173 17.37 -7.17 16.84
CA PRO A 173 17.38 -8.41 17.64
C PRO A 173 15.98 -9.01 17.86
N TYR A 174 14.91 -8.22 17.67
CA TYR A 174 13.52 -8.58 17.93
C TYR A 174 12.79 -9.12 16.69
N LYS A 175 13.51 -9.56 15.66
CA LYS A 175 12.93 -10.09 14.40
C LYS A 175 11.89 -11.19 14.60
N GLU A 176 12.03 -12.00 15.66
CA GLU A 176 11.11 -13.10 16.01
C GLU A 176 9.75 -12.58 16.53
N GLU A 177 9.67 -11.31 16.96
CA GLU A 177 8.43 -10.67 17.43
C GLU A 177 7.57 -10.11 16.28
N LEU A 178 7.83 -10.55 15.04
CA LEU A 178 7.18 -10.14 13.79
C LEU A 178 5.64 -10.13 13.90
N ASP A 179 5.11 -11.22 14.44
CA ASP A 179 3.68 -11.47 14.54
C ASP A 179 3.02 -10.47 15.51
N VAL A 180 3.62 -10.29 16.69
CA VAL A 180 3.17 -9.31 17.69
C VAL A 180 3.26 -7.88 17.13
N PHE A 181 4.35 -7.56 16.42
CA PHE A 181 4.52 -6.27 15.77
C PHE A 181 3.36 -5.94 14.84
N LEU A 182 2.97 -6.86 13.97
CA LEU A 182 1.87 -6.63 13.04
C LEU A 182 0.51 -6.59 13.75
N VAL A 183 0.27 -7.46 14.72
CA VAL A 183 -0.96 -7.45 15.53
C VAL A 183 -1.16 -6.09 16.19
N ILE A 184 -0.17 -5.58 16.91
CA ILE A 184 -0.23 -4.28 17.59
C ILE A 184 -0.43 -3.16 16.56
N SER A 185 0.29 -3.22 15.44
CA SER A 185 0.20 -2.24 14.36
C SER A 185 -1.22 -2.14 13.78
N PHE A 186 -1.83 -3.27 13.42
CA PHE A 186 -3.16 -3.30 12.84
C PHE A 186 -4.25 -2.98 13.88
N ALA A 187 -4.06 -3.39 15.14
CA ALA A 187 -4.94 -3.00 16.23
C ALA A 187 -4.91 -1.46 16.45
N PHE A 188 -3.73 -0.85 16.36
CA PHE A 188 -3.58 0.60 16.46
C PHE A 188 -4.17 1.34 15.25
N SER A 189 -3.99 0.82 14.04
CA SER A 189 -4.64 1.34 12.82
C SER A 189 -6.17 1.27 12.92
N PHE A 190 -6.71 0.17 13.46
CA PHE A 190 -8.13 0.01 13.75
C PHE A 190 -8.61 1.06 14.75
N ALA A 191 -7.92 1.22 15.88
CA ALA A 191 -8.27 2.21 16.90
C ALA A 191 -8.24 3.64 16.36
N SER A 192 -7.20 3.99 15.59
CA SER A 192 -7.06 5.31 14.96
C SER A 192 -8.18 5.59 13.96
N SER A 193 -8.54 4.58 13.16
CA SER A 193 -9.64 4.67 12.20
C SER A 193 -10.99 4.81 12.88
N LEU A 194 -11.21 4.10 14.00
CA LEU A 194 -12.44 4.18 14.79
C LEU A 194 -12.60 5.57 15.42
N VAL A 195 -11.53 6.12 16.00
CA VAL A 195 -11.53 7.49 16.56
C VAL A 195 -11.87 8.50 15.46
N MET A 196 -11.19 8.44 14.32
CA MET A 196 -11.44 9.39 13.22
C MET A 196 -12.84 9.22 12.63
N TRP A 197 -13.34 7.99 12.49
CA TRP A 197 -14.71 7.74 12.06
C TRP A 197 -15.74 8.36 13.00
N THR A 198 -15.57 8.24 14.32
CA THR A 198 -16.51 8.84 15.28
C THR A 198 -16.50 10.38 15.25
N ILE A 199 -15.34 11.00 15.01
CA ILE A 199 -15.20 12.45 14.90
C ILE A 199 -15.86 12.97 13.60
N PHE A 200 -15.59 12.34 12.46
CA PHE A 200 -16.08 12.80 11.16
C PHE A 200 -17.55 12.44 10.91
N ARG A 201 -18.04 11.31 11.44
CA ARG A 201 -19.46 10.94 11.40
C ARG A 201 -20.34 11.94 12.16
N ARG A 202 -19.82 12.56 13.23
CA ARG A 202 -20.53 13.63 13.96
C ARG A 202 -20.58 14.94 13.19
N LYS A 203 -19.64 15.18 12.28
CA LYS A 203 -19.49 16.43 11.52
C LYS A 203 -20.25 16.41 10.18
N ASN A 204 -20.33 15.25 9.53
CA ASN A 204 -21.00 15.05 8.23
C ASN A 204 -22.27 14.18 8.38
N LYS A 205 -23.29 14.68 9.07
CA LYS A 205 -24.60 13.99 9.18
C LYS A 205 -25.39 13.99 7.85
N GLU A 206 -24.87 14.64 6.81
CA GLU A 206 -25.53 14.90 5.52
C GLU A 206 -24.65 14.52 4.29
N GLU A 207 -23.78 13.52 4.40
CA GLU A 207 -23.22 12.91 3.18
C GLU A 207 -24.37 12.21 2.44
N LYS A 208 -24.92 12.88 1.42
CA LYS A 208 -25.94 12.31 0.54
C LYS A 208 -25.33 11.09 -0.16
N ALA A 209 -26.07 10.00 -0.15
CA ALA A 209 -25.78 8.82 -0.97
C ALA A 209 -25.52 9.26 -2.43
N GLU A 210 -24.40 8.84 -3.00
CA GLU A 210 -24.13 9.06 -4.42
C GLU A 210 -25.14 8.25 -5.25
N ASP A 211 -25.87 8.94 -6.13
CA ASP A 211 -26.94 8.36 -6.91
C ASP A 211 -26.41 7.20 -7.78
N GLY A 212 -26.99 6.00 -7.62
CA GLY A 212 -26.59 4.79 -8.34
C GLY A 212 -25.55 3.89 -7.67
N LYS A 213 -24.96 4.26 -6.53
CA LYS A 213 -24.05 3.39 -5.76
C LYS A 213 -24.78 2.66 -4.63
N GLN A 214 -24.35 1.43 -4.36
CA GLN A 214 -24.93 0.61 -3.29
C GLN A 214 -24.36 1.00 -1.92
N SER A 215 -25.14 0.78 -0.86
CA SER A 215 -24.70 1.02 0.51
C SER A 215 -23.49 0.14 0.87
N ILE A 216 -22.44 0.77 1.40
CA ILE A 216 -21.22 0.09 1.84
C ILE A 216 -21.43 -0.81 3.07
N THR A 217 -22.55 -0.65 3.79
CA THR A 217 -22.87 -1.42 5.00
C THR A 217 -23.64 -2.71 4.73
N ALA A 218 -23.93 -3.05 3.47
CA ALA A 218 -24.57 -4.31 3.11
C ALA A 218 -23.67 -5.53 3.44
N LEU A 219 -24.25 -6.72 3.57
CA LEU A 219 -23.51 -7.94 3.94
C LEU A 219 -22.41 -8.29 2.93
N LEU A 220 -22.67 -8.09 1.63
CA LEU A 220 -21.74 -8.41 0.55
C LEU A 220 -20.45 -7.56 0.55
N PRO A 221 -20.49 -6.21 0.60
CA PRO A 221 -19.28 -5.40 0.71
C PRO A 221 -18.52 -5.68 2.01
N LEU A 222 -19.21 -5.93 3.14
CA LEU A 222 -18.57 -6.33 4.40
C LEU A 222 -17.75 -7.63 4.22
N PHE A 223 -18.32 -8.63 3.54
CA PHE A 223 -17.61 -9.88 3.24
C PHE A 223 -16.35 -9.64 2.39
N PHE A 224 -16.44 -8.81 1.34
CA PHE A 224 -15.28 -8.46 0.52
C PHE A 224 -14.20 -7.68 1.31
N MET A 225 -14.59 -6.83 2.26
CA MET A 225 -13.65 -6.11 3.13
C MET A 225 -12.91 -7.05 4.08
N VAL A 226 -13.60 -8.05 4.63
CA VAL A 226 -12.97 -9.07 5.48
C VAL A 226 -11.95 -9.87 4.69
N ILE A 227 -12.28 -10.32 3.48
CA ILE A 227 -11.31 -11.00 2.60
C ILE A 227 -10.13 -10.08 2.26
N SER A 228 -10.40 -8.81 1.96
CA SER A 228 -9.36 -7.81 1.72
C SER A 228 -8.43 -7.67 2.94
N GLY A 229 -8.97 -7.69 4.16
CA GLY A 229 -8.18 -7.73 5.40
C GLY A 229 -7.32 -8.97 5.57
N ILE A 230 -7.84 -10.16 5.26
CA ILE A 230 -7.05 -11.40 5.28
C ILE A 230 -5.88 -11.31 4.28
N CYS A 231 -6.15 -10.82 3.07
CA CYS A 231 -5.12 -10.57 2.05
C CYS A 231 -4.06 -9.57 2.53
N VAL A 232 -4.47 -8.48 3.18
CA VAL A 232 -3.58 -7.45 3.73
C VAL A 232 -2.72 -8.02 4.87
N ALA A 233 -3.28 -8.84 5.76
CA ALA A 233 -2.53 -9.53 6.81
C ALA A 233 -1.46 -10.46 6.24
N LEU A 234 -1.86 -11.35 5.31
CA LEU A 234 -0.93 -12.27 4.66
C LEU A 234 0.17 -11.52 3.92
N ASN A 235 -0.20 -10.48 3.17
CA ASN A 235 0.77 -9.65 2.44
C ASN A 235 1.75 -8.97 3.40
N ASN A 236 1.28 -8.34 4.49
CA ASN A 236 2.18 -7.67 5.44
C ASN A 236 3.05 -8.63 6.24
N LYS A 237 2.54 -9.81 6.63
CA LYS A 237 3.33 -10.87 7.28
C LYS A 237 4.45 -11.36 6.39
N LEU A 238 4.12 -11.71 5.14
CA LEU A 238 5.12 -12.17 4.17
C LEU A 238 6.09 -11.07 3.78
N ASN A 239 5.62 -9.83 3.57
CA ASN A 239 6.49 -8.72 3.23
C ASN A 239 7.45 -8.38 4.35
N LEU A 240 6.96 -8.37 5.59
CA LEU A 240 7.81 -8.13 6.75
C LEU A 240 8.88 -9.22 6.83
N PHE A 241 8.54 -10.50 6.75
CA PHE A 241 9.54 -11.58 6.73
C PHE A 241 10.55 -11.47 5.57
N LEU A 242 10.07 -11.20 4.35
CA LEU A 242 10.92 -11.08 3.17
C LEU A 242 11.86 -9.86 3.23
N SER A 243 11.42 -8.76 3.86
CA SER A 243 12.26 -7.58 4.05
C SER A 243 13.53 -7.86 4.87
N GLY A 244 13.47 -8.85 5.77
CA GLY A 244 14.63 -9.30 6.55
C GLY A 244 15.57 -10.24 5.81
N THR A 245 15.09 -10.91 4.77
CA THR A 245 15.84 -11.97 4.07
C THR A 245 16.37 -11.55 2.71
N MET A 246 15.86 -10.44 2.17
CA MET A 246 16.25 -9.88 0.88
C MET A 246 16.77 -8.45 1.03
N ASP A 247 17.66 -8.03 0.11
CA ASP A 247 18.11 -6.64 0.04
C ASP A 247 16.94 -5.70 -0.20
N SER A 248 16.92 -4.58 0.51
CA SER A 248 15.87 -3.56 0.41
C SER A 248 15.77 -3.01 -1.02
N ALA A 249 16.91 -2.83 -1.67
CA ALA A 249 17.00 -2.34 -3.04
C ALA A 249 16.39 -3.29 -4.09
N VAL A 250 16.20 -4.57 -3.76
CA VAL A 250 15.56 -5.57 -4.65
C VAL A 250 14.12 -5.80 -4.22
N PHE A 251 13.91 -6.03 -2.93
CA PHE A 251 12.62 -6.44 -2.38
C PHE A 251 11.51 -5.41 -2.58
N PHE A 252 11.74 -4.15 -2.17
CA PHE A 252 10.69 -3.13 -2.21
C PHE A 252 10.25 -2.76 -3.63
N PRO A 253 11.17 -2.57 -4.61
CA PRO A 253 10.77 -2.39 -6.00
C PRO A 253 9.94 -3.54 -6.58
N ILE A 254 10.26 -4.79 -6.23
CA ILE A 254 9.46 -5.95 -6.68
C ILE A 254 8.06 -5.89 -6.09
N VAL A 255 7.94 -5.75 -4.78
CA VAL A 255 6.64 -5.84 -4.10
C VAL A 255 5.75 -4.66 -4.46
N ASN A 256 6.25 -3.44 -4.33
CA ASN A 256 5.44 -2.25 -4.57
C ASN A 256 5.32 -1.97 -6.07
N GLY A 257 6.42 -1.98 -6.82
CA GLY A 257 6.39 -1.75 -8.27
C GLY A 257 5.68 -2.88 -9.03
N GLY A 258 6.05 -4.13 -8.75
CA GLY A 258 5.44 -5.29 -9.39
C GLY A 258 3.98 -5.49 -8.98
N GLY A 259 3.63 -5.28 -7.71
CA GLY A 259 2.25 -5.37 -7.23
C GLY A 259 1.34 -4.36 -7.92
N ILE A 260 1.88 -3.17 -8.18
CA ILE A 260 1.22 -2.10 -8.93
C ILE A 260 1.00 -2.48 -10.39
N ALA A 261 2.04 -2.98 -11.07
CA ALA A 261 1.93 -3.44 -12.45
C ALA A 261 0.86 -4.54 -12.59
N LEU A 262 0.86 -5.53 -11.69
CA LEU A 262 -0.14 -6.60 -11.65
C LEU A 262 -1.55 -6.04 -11.42
N THR A 263 -1.72 -5.15 -10.44
CA THR A 263 -3.02 -4.55 -10.11
C THR A 263 -3.59 -3.78 -11.29
N LEU A 264 -2.74 -3.07 -12.03
CA LEU A 264 -3.14 -2.30 -13.19
C LEU A 264 -3.52 -3.20 -14.37
N ILE A 265 -2.75 -4.25 -14.65
CA ILE A 265 -3.10 -5.25 -15.67
C ILE A 265 -4.43 -5.92 -15.33
N SER A 266 -4.61 -6.39 -14.09
CA SER A 266 -5.88 -6.96 -13.64
C SER A 266 -7.01 -5.95 -13.69
N SER A 267 -6.73 -4.67 -13.44
CA SER A 267 -7.71 -3.60 -13.56
C SER A 267 -8.24 -3.44 -14.99
N ILE A 268 -7.34 -3.43 -15.98
CA ILE A 268 -7.71 -3.35 -17.40
C ILE A 268 -8.55 -4.57 -17.81
N ILE A 269 -8.15 -5.77 -17.39
CA ILE A 269 -8.82 -7.01 -17.80
C ILE A 269 -10.20 -7.14 -17.14
N ILE A 270 -10.30 -6.92 -15.83
CA ILE A 270 -11.51 -7.17 -15.03
C ILE A 270 -12.50 -6.00 -15.16
N PHE A 271 -12.01 -4.76 -15.04
CA PHE A 271 -12.86 -3.56 -15.03
C PHE A 271 -12.94 -2.87 -16.40
N ARG A 272 -12.26 -3.41 -17.43
CA ARG A 272 -12.26 -2.88 -18.81
C ARG A 272 -11.91 -1.39 -18.89
N GLU A 273 -11.00 -0.94 -18.03
CA GLU A 273 -10.54 0.44 -18.03
C GLU A 273 -9.77 0.75 -19.31
N ARG A 274 -10.13 1.87 -19.96
CA ARG A 274 -9.42 2.39 -21.12
C ARG A 274 -8.29 3.29 -20.64
N LEU A 275 -7.06 2.85 -20.83
CA LEU A 275 -5.88 3.65 -20.49
C LEU A 275 -5.53 4.61 -21.63
N ALA A 276 -5.13 5.82 -21.27
CA ALA A 276 -4.54 6.79 -22.19
C ALA A 276 -3.19 6.29 -22.72
N LYS A 277 -2.78 6.73 -23.92
CA LYS A 277 -1.50 6.33 -24.54
C LYS A 277 -0.29 6.66 -23.66
N GLN A 278 -0.36 7.75 -22.89
CA GLN A 278 0.69 8.17 -21.94
C GLN A 278 0.79 7.22 -20.73
N GLN A 279 -0.32 6.64 -20.29
CA GLN A 279 -0.34 5.68 -19.18
C GLN A 279 0.34 4.36 -19.59
N TRP A 280 0.21 3.94 -20.84
CA TRP A 280 0.94 2.79 -21.38
C TRP A 280 2.45 2.98 -21.33
N VAL A 281 2.94 4.20 -21.63
CA VAL A 281 4.36 4.53 -21.55
C VAL A 281 4.85 4.39 -20.10
N GLY A 282 4.15 5.00 -19.14
CA GLY A 282 4.49 4.86 -17.71
C GLY A 282 4.51 3.42 -17.21
N ILE A 283 3.61 2.56 -17.69
CA ILE A 283 3.58 1.13 -17.36
C ILE A 283 4.79 0.41 -17.93
N LEU A 284 5.07 0.60 -19.22
CA LEU A 284 6.15 -0.11 -19.91
C LEU A 284 7.49 0.22 -19.25
N PHE A 285 7.68 1.48 -18.90
CA PHE A 285 8.86 1.94 -18.17
C PHE A 285 8.89 1.48 -16.71
N GLY A 286 7.76 1.46 -16.00
CA GLY A 286 7.68 0.92 -14.65
C GLY A 286 8.07 -0.56 -14.60
N VAL A 287 7.54 -1.36 -15.53
CA VAL A 287 7.89 -2.77 -15.70
C VAL A 287 9.36 -2.93 -16.07
N ALA A 288 9.87 -2.14 -17.03
CA ALA A 288 11.29 -2.18 -17.41
C ALA A 288 12.22 -1.81 -16.24
N SER A 289 11.84 -0.85 -15.41
CA SER A 289 12.60 -0.44 -14.22
C SER A 289 12.64 -1.56 -13.17
N ILE A 290 11.52 -2.25 -12.95
CA ILE A 290 11.45 -3.41 -12.05
C ILE A 290 12.32 -4.56 -12.58
N LEU A 291 12.27 -4.84 -13.88
CA LEU A 291 13.10 -5.88 -14.50
C LEU A 291 14.60 -5.56 -14.38
N LEU A 292 15.00 -4.30 -14.59
CA LEU A 292 16.37 -3.85 -14.39
C LEU A 292 16.82 -3.97 -12.93
N LEU A 293 15.96 -3.64 -11.96
CA LEU A 293 16.24 -3.78 -10.53
C LEU A 293 16.35 -5.24 -10.08
N CYS A 294 15.64 -6.16 -10.75
CA CYS A 294 15.72 -7.59 -10.48
C CYS A 294 16.95 -8.27 -11.08
N CYS A 295 17.40 -7.82 -12.26
CA CYS A 295 18.46 -8.49 -13.03
C CYS A 295 19.88 -7.97 -12.75
N CYS A 296 20.05 -6.93 -11.92
CA CYS A 296 21.34 -6.27 -11.67
C CYS A 296 21.65 -6.09 -10.18
#